data_AF-A0A1M7KHF2-F1
#
_entry.id   AF-A0A1M7KHF2-F1
#
_cell.length_a   1.000
_cell.length_b   1.000
_cell.length_c   1.000
_cell.angle_alpha   90.00
_cell.angle_beta   90.00
_cell.angle_gamma   90.00
#
_symmetry.space_group_name_H-M   'P 1'
#
loop_
_entity.id
_entity.type
_entity.pdbx_description
1 polymer ?
#
loop_
_entity_poly.entity_id
_entity_poly.type
_entity_poly.pdbx_seq_one_letter_code
_entity_poly.pdbx_strand_id
1 'polypeptide(L)'
;MNLSFNMLNQAMLTQVLHELRLGNLQRCKALGLSEDDIFVLQSLPPTTLSRLAHATVPWLEVKIDSPVLHRLIEQAERDEQNERLINRALKLGASSTIMYQCFGLAHSETAMRRRLLKIETRKGRPQHLSEAQEHALWQRWCQIRTEDGTEDKLDAMMMLAEEQQISLTIVWQQIDQYSNKT
;
A
#
# COMPACT_ATOMS: atom_id res chain seq x y z
N MET A 1 -4.57 22.90 -27.22
CA MET A 1 -5.51 22.58 -26.14
C MET A 1 -5.09 23.43 -24.94
N ASN A 2 -5.69 24.61 -24.76
CA ASN A 2 -5.41 25.46 -23.60
C ASN A 2 -6.03 24.76 -22.39
N LEU A 3 -5.26 23.95 -21.66
CA LEU A 3 -5.52 23.73 -20.24
C LEU A 3 -5.86 25.10 -19.66
N SER A 4 -6.96 25.24 -18.93
CA SER A 4 -7.38 26.51 -18.35
C SER A 4 -6.26 27.02 -17.44
N PHE A 5 -5.31 27.78 -18.00
CA PHE A 5 -4.15 28.32 -17.29
C PHE A 5 -4.60 29.20 -16.13
N ASN A 6 -5.79 29.77 -16.26
CA ASN A 6 -6.51 30.48 -15.21
C ASN A 6 -6.75 29.59 -13.97
N MET A 7 -7.12 28.32 -14.15
CA MET A 7 -7.29 27.39 -13.03
C MET A 7 -5.97 27.08 -12.32
N LEU A 8 -4.87 26.93 -13.06
CA LEU A 8 -3.55 26.68 -12.48
C LEU A 8 -3.02 27.91 -11.73
N ASN A 9 -3.14 29.10 -12.33
CA ASN A 9 -2.80 30.37 -11.70
C ASN A 9 -3.60 30.59 -10.41
N GLN A 10 -4.92 30.35 -10.44
CA GLN A 10 -5.77 30.42 -9.25
C GLN A 10 -5.37 29.42 -8.17
N ALA A 11 -5.18 28.15 -8.53
CA ALA A 11 -4.86 27.09 -7.57
C ALA A 11 -3.52 27.38 -6.86
N MET A 12 -2.49 27.75 -7.64
CA MET A 12 -1.19 28.08 -7.08
C MET A 12 -1.22 29.35 -6.24
N LEU A 13 -1.88 30.42 -6.69
CA LEU A 13 -1.99 31.64 -5.87
C LEU A 13 -2.73 31.37 -4.56
N THR A 14 -3.81 30.59 -4.60
CA THR A 14 -4.56 30.18 -3.40
C THR A 14 -3.69 29.39 -2.44
N GLN A 15 -2.89 28.44 -2.96
CA GLN A 15 -1.98 27.65 -2.16
C GLN A 15 -0.89 28.52 -1.52
N VAL A 16 -0.29 29.44 -2.27
CA VAL A 16 0.74 30.36 -1.77
C VAL A 16 0.15 31.26 -0.67
N LEU A 17 -0.99 31.90 -0.92
CA LEU A 17 -1.64 32.76 0.09
C LEU A 17 -2.04 31.97 1.35
N HIS A 18 -2.44 30.71 1.20
CA HIS A 18 -2.72 29.82 2.33
C HIS A 18 -1.46 29.57 3.19
N GLU A 19 -0.35 29.21 2.56
CA GLU A 19 0.92 28.96 3.27
C GLU A 19 1.51 30.24 3.89
N LEU A 20 1.37 31.39 3.22
CA LEU A 20 1.75 32.69 3.78
C LEU A 20 0.93 33.03 5.02
N ARG A 21 -0.38 32.75 5.01
CA ARG A 21 -1.25 32.92 6.18
C ARG A 21 -0.86 32.02 7.35
N LEU A 22 -0.34 30.81 7.07
CA LEU A 22 0.18 29.90 8.09
C LEU A 22 1.61 30.26 8.56
N GLY A 23 2.29 31.22 7.93
CA GLY A 23 3.68 31.56 8.22
C GLY A 23 4.71 30.57 7.66
N ASN A 24 4.31 29.68 6.76
CA ASN A 24 5.15 28.61 6.22
C ASN A 24 5.99 29.09 5.02
N LEU A 25 6.93 30.00 5.26
CA LEU A 25 7.79 30.57 4.22
C LEU A 25 8.61 29.50 3.48
N GLN A 26 9.02 28.43 4.18
CA GLN A 26 9.78 27.31 3.59
C GLN A 26 8.98 26.57 2.52
N ARG A 27 7.66 26.44 2.70
CA ARG A 27 6.80 25.80 1.69
C ARG A 27 6.63 26.69 0.46
N CYS A 28 6.56 28.01 0.64
CA CYS A 28 6.54 28.95 -0.48
C CYS A 28 7.84 28.87 -1.30
N LYS A 29 8.99 28.76 -0.62
CA LYS A 29 10.29 28.53 -1.28
C LYS A 29 10.35 27.20 -2.03
N ALA A 30 9.78 26.13 -1.45
CA ALA A 30 9.71 24.82 -2.12
C ALA A 30 8.87 24.85 -3.41
N LEU A 31 7.93 25.80 -3.54
CA LEU A 31 7.17 26.04 -4.78
C LEU A 31 7.97 26.84 -5.82
N GLY A 32 9.19 27.27 -5.50
CA GLY A 32 10.07 28.04 -6.40
C GLY A 32 9.99 29.55 -6.25
N LEU A 33 9.27 30.07 -5.23
CA LEU A 33 9.24 31.51 -4.95
C LEU A 33 10.52 31.95 -4.23
N SER A 34 11.10 33.06 -4.69
CA SER A 34 12.18 33.74 -3.96
C SER A 34 11.64 34.47 -2.72
N GLU A 35 12.54 34.91 -1.83
CA GLU A 35 12.15 35.74 -0.68
C GLU A 35 11.51 37.06 -1.12
N ASP A 36 12.01 37.65 -2.19
CA ASP A 36 11.48 38.89 -2.76
C ASP A 36 10.05 38.68 -3.31
N ASP A 37 9.81 37.57 -4.02
CA ASP A 37 8.48 37.24 -4.53
C ASP A 37 7.46 37.08 -3.40
N ILE A 38 7.87 36.43 -2.31
CA ILE A 38 7.03 36.23 -1.11
C ILE A 38 6.67 37.57 -0.49
N PHE A 39 7.65 38.47 -0.31
CA PHE A 39 7.42 39.80 0.25
C PHE A 39 6.47 40.63 -0.64
N VAL A 40 6.70 40.61 -1.95
CA VAL A 40 5.83 41.29 -2.92
C VAL A 40 4.41 40.75 -2.79
N LEU A 41 4.20 39.44 -2.86
CA LEU A 41 2.88 38.81 -2.80
C LEU A 41 2.11 39.13 -1.51
N GLN A 42 2.80 39.23 -0.37
CA GLN A 42 2.18 39.62 0.91
C GLN A 42 1.69 41.08 0.93
N SER A 43 2.37 41.95 0.19
CA SER A 43 2.08 43.39 0.13
C SER A 43 1.03 43.77 -0.93
N LEU A 44 0.64 42.85 -1.81
CA LEU A 44 -0.27 43.14 -2.91
C LEU A 44 -1.72 43.34 -2.45
N PRO A 45 -2.44 44.33 -3.00
CA PRO A 45 -3.85 44.49 -2.70
C PRO A 45 -4.68 43.35 -3.32
N PRO A 46 -5.85 43.01 -2.73
CA PRO A 46 -6.72 41.93 -3.21
C PRO A 46 -7.10 42.04 -4.69
N THR A 47 -7.25 43.27 -5.20
CA THR A 47 -7.55 43.53 -6.61
C THR A 47 -6.41 43.11 -7.54
N THR A 48 -5.15 43.27 -7.14
CA THR A 48 -3.99 42.80 -7.90
C THR A 48 -3.85 41.28 -7.84
N LEU A 49 -4.08 40.68 -6.66
CA LEU A 49 -4.09 39.23 -6.50
C LEU A 49 -5.17 38.57 -7.38
N SER A 50 -6.37 39.16 -7.44
CA SER A 50 -7.42 38.70 -8.35
C SER A 50 -7.00 38.79 -9.83
N ARG A 51 -6.32 39.87 -10.24
CA ARG A 51 -5.78 39.99 -11.61
C ARG A 51 -4.72 38.92 -11.91
N LEU A 52 -3.83 38.61 -10.96
CA LEU A 52 -2.83 37.55 -11.11
C LEU A 52 -3.46 36.16 -11.22
N ALA A 53 -4.51 35.90 -10.45
CA ALA A 53 -5.26 34.65 -10.47
C ALA A 53 -5.94 34.43 -11.83
N HIS A 54 -6.54 35.50 -12.38
CA HIS A 54 -7.27 35.45 -13.66
C HIS A 54 -6.45 35.87 -14.88
N ALA A 55 -5.12 35.93 -14.74
CA ALA A 55 -4.24 36.32 -15.85
C ALA A 55 -4.39 35.36 -17.04
N THR A 56 -4.43 35.93 -18.25
CA THR A 56 -4.51 35.17 -19.51
C THR A 56 -3.18 34.52 -19.88
N VAL A 57 -2.08 35.04 -19.34
CA VAL A 57 -0.73 34.49 -19.51
C VAL A 57 -0.42 33.56 -18.33
N PRO A 58 0.02 32.31 -18.56
CA PRO A 58 0.50 31.46 -17.50
C PRO A 58 1.81 32.01 -16.95
N TRP A 59 1.87 32.17 -15.64
CA TRP A 59 3.12 32.46 -14.92
C TRP A 59 3.66 31.21 -14.21
N LEU A 60 3.11 30.04 -14.55
CA LEU A 60 3.46 28.73 -14.02
C LEU A 60 3.73 27.76 -15.15
N GLU A 61 4.83 27.01 -15.03
CA GLU A 61 5.14 25.89 -15.91
C GLU A 61 4.97 24.59 -15.10
N VAL A 62 3.98 23.77 -15.47
CA VAL A 62 3.78 22.45 -14.83
C VAL A 62 4.54 21.40 -15.62
N LYS A 63 5.53 20.77 -15.00
CA LYS A 63 6.24 19.62 -15.55
C LYS A 63 5.85 18.37 -14.79
N ILE A 64 5.41 17.36 -15.52
CA ILE A 64 5.19 16.03 -14.97
C ILE A 64 6.49 15.26 -15.14
N ASP A 65 7.10 14.87 -14.02
CA ASP A 65 8.18 13.89 -14.02
C ASP A 65 7.57 12.50 -14.23
N SER A 66 7.42 12.09 -15.50
CA SER A 66 6.84 10.79 -15.85
C SER A 66 7.57 9.62 -15.20
N PRO A 67 8.92 9.58 -15.15
CA PRO A 67 9.65 8.54 -14.41
C PRO A 67 9.25 8.44 -12.92
N VAL A 68 9.17 9.56 -12.21
CA VAL A 68 8.75 9.55 -10.80
C VAL A 68 7.29 9.11 -10.67
N LEU A 69 6.40 9.61 -11.53
CA LEU A 69 4.99 9.22 -11.53
C LEU A 69 4.83 7.71 -11.72
N HIS A 70 5.50 7.11 -12.70
CA HIS A 70 5.42 5.67 -12.95
C HIS A 70 5.97 4.85 -11.78
N ARG A 71 7.07 5.29 -11.15
CA ARG A 71 7.59 4.63 -9.94
C ARG A 71 6.60 4.68 -8.78
N LEU A 72 5.90 5.80 -8.59
CA LEU A 72 4.88 5.93 -7.55
C LEU A 72 3.69 5.01 -7.82
N ILE A 73 3.28 4.88 -9.09
CA ILE A 73 2.20 3.96 -9.50
C ILE A 73 2.62 2.50 -9.21
N GLU A 74 3.81 2.09 -9.65
CA GLU A 74 4.32 0.74 -9.38
C GLU A 74 4.43 0.46 -7.88
N GLN A 75 4.89 1.43 -7.09
CA GLN A 75 4.96 1.29 -5.64
C GLN A 75 3.57 1.12 -5.02
N ALA A 76 2.60 1.94 -5.44
CA ALA A 76 1.23 1.84 -4.95
C ALA A 76 0.59 0.50 -5.32
N GLU A 77 0.83 -0.01 -6.53
CA GLU A 77 0.37 -1.33 -6.95
C GLU A 77 0.99 -2.45 -6.11
N ARG A 78 2.31 -2.39 -5.84
CA ARG A 78 2.99 -3.35 -4.97
C ARG A 78 2.45 -3.30 -3.53
N ASP A 79 2.23 -2.10 -3.00
CA ASP A 79 1.68 -1.92 -1.66
C ASP A 79 0.25 -2.48 -1.57
N GLU A 80 -0.58 -2.25 -2.59
CA GLU A 80 -1.94 -2.81 -2.66
C GLU A 80 -1.91 -4.34 -2.76
N GLN A 81 -1.02 -4.90 -3.58
CA GLN A 81 -0.83 -6.35 -3.68
C GLN A 81 -0.41 -6.95 -2.33
N ASN A 82 0.55 -6.33 -1.64
CA ASN A 82 1.00 -6.77 -0.33
C ASN A 82 -0.14 -6.72 0.71
N GLU A 83 -0.93 -5.65 0.74
CA GLU A 83 -2.10 -5.54 1.61
C GLU A 83 -3.16 -6.62 1.29
N ARG A 84 -3.38 -6.94 0.01
CA ARG A 84 -4.25 -8.05 -0.40
C ARG A 84 -3.75 -9.40 0.12
N LEU A 85 -2.45 -9.68 0.02
CA LEU A 85 -1.84 -10.92 0.52
C LEU A 85 -1.93 -11.01 2.05
N ILE A 86 -1.65 -9.91 2.77
CA ILE A 86 -1.82 -9.84 4.23
C ILE A 86 -3.25 -10.19 4.62
N ASN A 87 -4.24 -9.55 3.97
CA ASN A 87 -5.65 -9.76 4.28
C ASN A 87 -6.10 -11.18 3.94
N ARG A 88 -5.60 -11.76 2.84
CA ARG A 88 -5.85 -13.16 2.45
C ARG A 88 -5.28 -14.13 3.48
N ALA A 89 -4.01 -13.97 3.87
CA ALA A 89 -3.36 -14.81 4.87
C ALA A 89 -4.13 -14.77 6.21
N LEU A 90 -4.54 -13.58 6.67
CA LEU A 90 -5.33 -13.43 7.88
C LEU A 90 -6.68 -14.15 7.81
N LYS A 91 -7.41 -14.01 6.68
CA LYS A 91 -8.69 -14.70 6.46
C LYS A 91 -8.55 -16.21 6.45
N LEU A 92 -7.44 -16.73 5.93
CA LEU A 92 -7.10 -18.15 5.96
C LEU A 92 -6.60 -18.62 7.34
N GLY A 93 -6.58 -17.74 8.34
CA GLY A 93 -6.22 -18.10 9.71
C GLY A 93 -4.71 -18.21 9.92
N ALA A 94 -3.90 -17.43 9.20
CA ALA A 94 -2.48 -17.26 9.50
C ALA A 94 -2.30 -16.89 10.97
N SER A 95 -1.38 -17.55 11.67
CA SER A 95 -1.00 -17.20 13.04
C SER A 95 -0.20 -15.91 13.10
N SER A 96 -0.08 -15.28 14.28
CA SER A 96 0.76 -14.08 14.41
C SER A 96 2.25 -14.36 14.16
N THR A 97 2.71 -15.61 14.31
CA THR A 97 4.08 -16.00 13.96
C THR A 97 4.28 -16.01 12.44
N ILE A 98 3.31 -16.55 11.69
CA ILE A 98 3.33 -16.54 10.21
C ILE A 98 3.29 -15.09 9.70
N MET A 99 2.42 -14.25 10.27
CA MET A 99 2.33 -12.84 9.86
C MET A 99 3.62 -12.07 10.12
N TYR A 100 4.31 -12.35 11.23
CA TYR A 100 5.61 -11.74 11.52
C TYR A 100 6.69 -12.25 10.56
N GLN A 101 6.75 -13.56 10.31
CA GLN A 101 7.77 -14.16 9.43
C GLN A 101 7.63 -13.75 7.97
N CYS A 102 6.39 -13.63 7.47
CA CYS A 102 6.15 -13.34 6.06
C CYS A 102 6.04 -11.84 5.75
N PHE A 103 5.50 -11.05 6.69
CA PHE A 103 5.14 -9.64 6.43
C PHE A 103 5.75 -8.66 7.44
N GLY A 104 6.53 -9.12 8.42
CA GLY A 104 7.12 -8.27 9.47
C GLY A 104 6.11 -7.68 10.46
N LEU A 105 4.85 -8.13 10.43
CA LEU A 105 3.78 -7.57 11.24
C LEU A 105 3.92 -7.98 12.71
N ALA A 106 3.90 -7.01 13.62
CA ALA A 106 3.89 -7.27 15.04
C ALA A 106 2.61 -8.00 15.49
N HIS A 107 2.65 -8.65 16.65
CA HIS A 107 1.48 -9.36 17.19
C HIS A 107 0.30 -8.40 17.46
N SER A 108 0.58 -7.20 17.98
CA SER A 108 -0.43 -6.15 18.24
C SER A 108 -1.09 -5.69 16.93
N GLU A 109 -0.30 -5.45 15.90
CA GLU A 109 -0.78 -5.04 14.57
C GLU A 109 -1.62 -6.15 13.92
N THR A 110 -1.15 -7.39 13.99
CA THR A 110 -1.90 -8.57 13.52
C THR A 110 -3.26 -8.68 14.21
N ALA A 111 -3.30 -8.53 15.54
CA ALA A 111 -4.55 -8.57 16.30
C ALA A 111 -5.50 -7.43 15.94
N MET A 112 -4.97 -6.22 15.71
CA MET A 112 -5.75 -5.07 15.25
C MET A 112 -6.35 -5.32 13.87
N ARG A 113 -5.54 -5.77 12.90
CA ARG A 113 -5.98 -6.09 11.55
C ARG A 113 -7.07 -7.17 11.53
N ARG A 114 -6.93 -8.24 12.33
CA ARG A 114 -7.98 -9.27 12.46
C ARG A 114 -9.32 -8.69 12.95
N ARG A 115 -9.30 -7.77 13.92
CA ARG A 115 -10.50 -7.09 14.42
C ARG A 115 -11.16 -6.23 13.32
N LEU A 116 -10.35 -5.49 12.56
CA LEU A 116 -10.85 -4.66 11.45
C LEU A 116 -11.48 -5.49 10.34
N LEU A 117 -10.89 -6.65 10.01
CA LEU A 117 -11.42 -7.59 9.04
C LEU A 117 -12.63 -8.41 9.55
N LYS A 118 -13.06 -8.21 10.81
CA LYS A 118 -14.13 -8.97 11.47
C LYS A 118 -13.92 -10.49 11.38
N ILE A 119 -12.66 -10.92 11.45
CA ILE A 119 -12.34 -12.35 11.41
C ILE A 119 -12.77 -12.96 12.74
N GLU A 120 -13.73 -13.88 12.69
CA GLU A 120 -14.18 -14.61 13.86
C GLU A 120 -13.04 -15.49 14.38
N THR A 121 -12.70 -15.34 15.64
CA THR A 121 -11.76 -16.26 16.29
C THR A 121 -12.43 -17.62 16.39
N ARG A 122 -11.99 -18.58 15.58
CA ARG A 122 -12.50 -19.96 15.63
C ARG A 122 -12.20 -20.53 17.03
N LYS A 123 -13.22 -20.64 17.87
CA LYS A 123 -13.12 -21.25 19.20
C LYS A 123 -13.26 -22.76 19.05
N GLY A 124 -12.19 -23.52 19.31
CA GLY A 124 -12.22 -24.98 19.24
C GLY A 124 -10.83 -25.61 19.27
N ARG A 125 -10.79 -26.95 19.39
CA ARG A 125 -9.55 -27.73 19.27
C ARG A 125 -8.99 -27.56 17.85
N PRO A 126 -7.67 -27.38 17.67
CA PRO A 126 -7.07 -27.39 16.34
C PRO A 126 -7.51 -28.65 15.59
N GLN A 127 -7.99 -28.48 14.35
CA GLN A 127 -8.26 -29.64 13.48
C GLN A 127 -6.92 -30.34 13.24
N HIS A 128 -6.82 -31.59 13.67
CA HIS A 128 -5.71 -32.45 13.30
C HIS A 128 -6.09 -33.15 11.99
N LEU A 129 -5.21 -33.08 10.99
CA LEU A 129 -5.39 -33.79 9.74
C LEU A 129 -5.22 -35.29 9.98
N SER A 130 -5.92 -36.12 9.20
CA SER A 130 -5.59 -37.55 9.16
C SER A 130 -4.31 -37.76 8.34
N GLU A 131 -3.61 -38.88 8.59
CA GLU A 131 -2.39 -39.23 7.85
C GLU A 131 -2.60 -39.24 6.32
N ALA A 132 -3.79 -39.65 5.87
CA ALA A 132 -4.15 -39.61 4.45
C ALA A 132 -4.28 -38.17 3.91
N GLN A 133 -4.82 -37.24 4.71
CA GLN A 133 -4.92 -35.83 4.35
C GLN A 133 -3.55 -35.14 4.35
N GLU A 134 -2.66 -35.49 5.29
CA GLU A 134 -1.29 -35.00 5.32
C GLU A 134 -0.50 -35.41 4.07
N HIS A 135 -0.58 -36.69 3.69
CA HIS A 135 0.04 -37.20 2.46
C HIS A 135 -0.52 -36.54 1.20
N ALA A 136 -1.84 -36.37 1.11
CA ALA A 136 -2.47 -35.71 -0.03
C ALA A 136 -2.04 -34.24 -0.14
N LEU A 137 -1.95 -33.53 0.99
CA LEU A 137 -1.48 -32.14 1.04
C LEU A 137 -0.02 -32.03 0.57
N TRP A 138 0.85 -32.94 1.01
CA TRP A 138 2.26 -32.96 0.59
C TRP A 138 2.43 -33.25 -0.90
N GLN A 139 1.67 -34.22 -1.43
CA GLN A 139 1.70 -34.52 -2.88
C GLN A 139 1.25 -33.32 -3.70
N ARG A 140 0.18 -32.64 -3.27
CA ARG A 140 -0.32 -31.44 -3.95
C ARG A 140 0.70 -30.29 -3.88
N TRP A 141 1.36 -30.11 -2.74
CA TRP A 141 2.45 -29.15 -2.58
C TRP A 141 3.60 -29.40 -3.56
N CYS A 142 4.03 -30.65 -3.71
CA CYS A 142 5.07 -31.01 -4.68
C CYS A 142 4.64 -30.69 -6.12
N GLN A 143 3.39 -31.00 -6.49
CA GLN A 143 2.85 -30.71 -7.83
C GLN A 143 2.87 -29.21 -8.15
N ILE A 144 2.35 -28.37 -7.25
CA ILE A 144 2.30 -26.91 -7.44
C ILE A 144 3.72 -26.35 -7.66
N ARG A 145 4.70 -26.82 -6.88
CA ARG A 145 6.09 -26.38 -7.04
C ARG A 145 6.73 -26.81 -8.37
N THR A 146 6.32 -27.94 -8.93
CA THR A 146 6.84 -28.42 -10.23
C THR A 146 6.13 -27.82 -11.42
N GLU A 147 4.83 -27.51 -11.29
CA GLU A 147 3.97 -27.05 -12.39
C GLU A 147 4.00 -25.52 -12.55
N ASP A 148 3.87 -24.78 -11.44
CA ASP A 148 3.68 -23.33 -11.50
C ASP A 148 4.98 -22.53 -11.45
N GLY A 149 6.11 -23.14 -11.04
CA GLY A 149 7.38 -22.44 -10.87
C GLY A 149 7.28 -21.24 -9.92
N THR A 150 6.23 -21.18 -9.09
CA THR A 150 5.92 -20.07 -8.19
C THR A 150 7.04 -19.96 -7.17
N GLU A 151 7.83 -18.88 -7.26
CA GLU A 151 8.84 -18.55 -6.24
C GLU A 151 8.18 -18.18 -4.91
N ASP A 152 6.92 -17.71 -4.93
CA ASP A 152 6.20 -17.29 -3.73
C ASP A 152 5.60 -18.49 -2.97
N LYS A 153 6.41 -19.03 -2.07
CA LYS A 153 6.06 -20.12 -1.15
C LYS A 153 4.75 -19.85 -0.38
N LEU A 154 4.50 -18.60 0.01
CA LEU A 154 3.32 -18.26 0.82
C LEU A 154 2.04 -18.31 -0.02
N ASP A 155 2.09 -17.82 -1.26
CA ASP A 155 0.94 -17.84 -2.16
C ASP A 155 0.47 -19.27 -2.45
N ALA A 156 1.41 -20.18 -2.71
CA ALA A 156 1.12 -21.60 -2.87
C ALA A 156 0.51 -22.23 -1.60
N MET A 157 0.99 -21.86 -0.41
CA MET A 157 0.40 -22.32 0.86
C MET A 157 -1.02 -21.79 1.08
N MET A 158 -1.28 -20.55 0.69
CA MET A 158 -2.63 -19.96 0.74
C MET A 158 -3.58 -20.64 -0.23
N MET A 159 -3.12 -20.96 -1.44
CA MET A 159 -3.87 -21.74 -2.42
C MET A 159 -4.26 -23.11 -1.86
N LEU A 160 -3.31 -23.84 -1.25
CA LEU A 160 -3.60 -25.14 -0.61
C LEU A 160 -4.61 -25.03 0.54
N ALA A 161 -4.50 -23.97 1.36
CA ALA A 161 -5.44 -23.71 2.44
C ALA A 161 -6.87 -23.50 1.91
N GLU A 162 -7.00 -22.81 0.77
CA GLU A 162 -8.28 -22.60 0.07
C GLU A 162 -8.82 -23.88 -0.57
N GLU A 163 -7.99 -24.64 -1.29
CA GLU A 163 -8.38 -25.90 -1.94
C GLU A 163 -8.90 -26.92 -0.92
N GLN A 164 -8.19 -27.07 0.20
CA GLN A 164 -8.49 -28.09 1.22
C GLN A 164 -9.42 -27.58 2.32
N GLN A 165 -9.81 -26.30 2.28
CA GLN A 165 -10.67 -25.64 3.29
C GLN A 165 -10.12 -25.79 4.73
N ILE A 166 -8.81 -25.68 4.88
CA ILE A 166 -8.09 -25.77 6.16
C ILE A 166 -7.38 -24.45 6.47
N SER A 167 -6.99 -24.25 7.73
CA SER A 167 -6.28 -23.04 8.11
C SER A 167 -4.86 -23.02 7.52
N LEU A 168 -4.41 -21.85 7.09
CA LEU A 168 -3.03 -21.60 6.66
C LEU A 168 -2.02 -22.02 7.73
N THR A 169 -2.36 -21.91 9.02
CA THR A 169 -1.49 -22.36 10.11
C THR A 169 -1.24 -23.88 10.05
N ILE A 170 -2.24 -24.67 9.66
CA ILE A 170 -2.11 -26.14 9.53
C ILE A 170 -1.22 -26.46 8.33
N VAL A 171 -1.48 -25.84 7.17
CA VAL A 171 -0.68 -26.02 5.95
C VAL A 171 0.79 -25.68 6.21
N TRP A 172 1.03 -24.54 6.88
CA TRP A 172 2.37 -24.10 7.24
C TRP A 172 3.11 -25.12 8.12
N GLN A 173 2.46 -25.62 9.18
CA GLN A 173 3.04 -26.62 10.07
C GLN A 173 3.39 -27.92 9.36
N GLN A 174 2.50 -28.39 8.48
CA GLN A 174 2.73 -29.64 7.73
C GLN A 174 3.94 -29.50 6.79
N ILE A 175 3.98 -28.44 5.99
CA ILE A 175 5.08 -28.23 5.04
C ILE A 175 6.40 -28.02 5.78
N ASP A 176 6.40 -27.32 6.91
CA ASP A 176 7.59 -27.15 7.75
C ASP A 176 8.09 -28.50 8.31
N GLN A 177 7.18 -29.34 8.81
CA GLN A 177 7.51 -30.68 9.29
C GLN A 177 8.10 -31.59 8.21
N TYR A 178 7.53 -31.59 6.99
CA TYR A 178 8.07 -32.38 5.89
C TYR A 178 9.42 -31.82 5.41
N SER A 179 9.58 -30.50 5.36
CA SER A 179 10.86 -29.89 4.99
C SER A 179 12.00 -30.19 5.96
N ASN A 180 11.70 -30.43 7.23
CA ASN A 180 12.68 -30.82 8.25
C ASN A 180 12.97 -32.34 8.27
N LYS A 181 12.14 -33.17 7.64
CA LYS A 181 12.31 -34.63 7.55
C LYS A 181 13.07 -35.07 6.29
N THR A 182 13.26 -34.19 5.32
CA THR A 182 13.95 -34.44 4.04
C THR A 182 15.33 -33.81 4.06
#